data_AF-A0A6G0M4X1-F1
#
_entry.id   AF-A0A6G0M4X1-F1
#
_cell.length_a   1.000
_cell.length_b   1.000
_cell.length_c   1.000
_cell.angle_alpha   90.00
_cell.angle_beta   90.00
_cell.angle_gamma   90.00
#
_symmetry.space_group_name_H-M   'P 1'
#
loop_
_entity.id
_entity.type
_entity.pdbx_description
1 polymer ?
#
loop_
_entity_poly.entity_id
_entity_poly.type
_entity_poly.pdbx_seq_one_letter_code
_entity_poly.pdbx_strand_id
1 'polypeptide(L)'
;MGFEPADADPCVYTRGEGEDECIVRLYVDDMLIASRQKAVIASEKAGIAEKFRIKDMGRARFILSIEIDYDIERRTLGISQKAYTESIIKKFGQENTKPCLTLLEPGVQLTKADEPQTEEDKAKMKSKPYRCQAQPFSGEPR
;
A
#
# COMPACT_ATOMS: atom_id res chain seq x y z
N MET A 1 -8.73 16.90 24.45
CA MET A 1 -9.03 15.90 23.40
C MET A 1 -9.10 14.49 23.97
N GLY A 2 -8.44 14.15 25.09
CA GLY A 2 -8.80 12.96 25.90
C GLY A 2 -8.63 11.60 25.22
N PHE A 3 -7.76 11.51 24.22
CA PHE A 3 -7.50 10.27 23.51
C PHE A 3 -6.43 9.44 24.21
N GLU A 4 -6.58 8.12 24.11
CA GLU A 4 -5.61 7.15 24.58
C GLU A 4 -5.10 6.31 23.39
N PRO A 5 -3.79 6.01 23.32
CA PRO A 5 -3.26 5.15 22.28
C PRO A 5 -3.81 3.73 22.44
N ALA A 6 -4.11 3.08 21.32
CA ALA A 6 -4.56 1.70 21.31
C ALA A 6 -3.38 0.75 21.58
N ASP A 7 -3.63 -0.32 22.35
CA ASP A 7 -2.60 -1.32 22.69
C ASP A 7 -1.97 -1.99 21.47
N ALA A 8 -2.74 -2.14 20.39
CA ALA A 8 -2.32 -2.85 19.18
C ALA A 8 -1.48 -1.99 18.21
N ASP A 9 -1.69 -0.67 18.19
CA ASP A 9 -0.99 0.26 17.31
C ASP A 9 -0.90 1.64 18.00
N PRO A 10 0.30 2.09 18.41
CA PRO A 10 0.48 3.39 19.08
C PRO A 10 0.18 4.59 18.17
N CYS A 11 0.00 4.37 16.87
CA CYS A 11 -0.45 5.38 15.92
C CYS A 11 -1.98 5.45 15.80
N VAL A 12 -2.72 4.58 16.50
CA VAL A 12 -4.18 4.61 16.59
C VAL A 12 -4.55 5.09 17.99
N TYR A 13 -5.45 6.07 18.04
CA TYR A 13 -5.92 6.72 19.25
C TYR A 13 -7.43 6.55 19.33
N THR A 14 -7.92 6.22 20.51
CA THR A 14 -9.35 6.01 20.76
C THR A 14 -9.82 6.92 21.88
N ARG A 15 -11.09 7.30 21.83
CA ARG A 15 -11.74 8.09 22.88
C ARG A 15 -13.23 7.79 22.93
N GLY A 16 -13.74 7.67 24.16
CA GLY A 16 -15.15 7.41 24.39
C GLY A 16 -15.51 5.97 24.02
N GLU A 17 -16.80 5.66 24.13
CA GLU A 17 -17.33 4.32 23.89
C GLU A 17 -18.70 4.43 23.21
N GLY A 18 -19.15 3.36 22.57
CA GLY A 18 -20.48 3.30 21.95
C GLY A 18 -20.71 4.39 20.91
N GLU A 19 -21.82 5.11 20.99
CA GLU A 19 -22.18 6.12 19.98
C GLU A 19 -21.23 7.32 19.94
N ASP A 20 -20.52 7.61 21.02
CA ASP A 20 -19.58 8.74 21.12
C ASP A 20 -18.13 8.33 20.83
N GLU A 21 -17.90 7.06 20.49
CA GLU A 21 -16.58 6.53 20.15
C GLU A 21 -15.98 7.29 18.96
N CYS A 22 -14.75 7.74 19.13
CA CYS A 22 -13.95 8.35 18.09
C CYS A 22 -12.58 7.68 18.02
N ILE A 23 -12.18 7.32 16.80
CA ILE A 23 -10.91 6.70 16.48
C ILE A 23 -10.14 7.65 15.57
N VAL A 24 -8.93 8.00 15.96
CA VAL A 24 -8.00 8.82 15.18
C VAL A 24 -6.76 8.00 14.89
N ARG A 25 -6.41 7.85 13.62
CA ARG A 25 -5.14 7.26 13.20
C ARG A 25 -4.24 8.33 12.62
N LEU A 26 -2.97 8.32 13.02
CA LEU A 26 -1.95 9.26 12.57
C LEU A 26 -0.84 8.52 11.82
N TYR A 27 -0.45 9.04 10.66
CA TYR A 27 0.76 8.61 9.96
C TYR A 27 1.42 9.81 9.30
N VAL A 28 2.54 10.27 9.86
CA VAL A 28 3.30 11.44 9.37
C VAL A 28 2.36 12.63 9.11
N ASP A 29 2.07 12.94 7.83
CA ASP A 29 1.23 14.07 7.41
C ASP A 29 -0.25 13.71 7.25
N ASP A 30 -0.60 12.42 7.23
CA ASP A 30 -1.94 11.92 7.02
C ASP A 30 -2.64 11.58 8.34
N MET A 31 -3.91 11.96 8.44
CA MET A 31 -4.76 11.68 9.59
C MET A 31 -6.09 11.10 9.13
N LEU A 32 -6.50 10.00 9.75
CA LEU A 32 -7.82 9.41 9.55
C LEU A 32 -8.63 9.57 10.83
N ILE A 33 -9.85 10.08 10.70
CA ILE A 33 -10.80 10.22 11.81
C ILE A 33 -12.04 9.39 11.46
N ALA A 34 -12.41 8.49 12.37
CA ALA A 34 -13.58 7.63 12.25
C ALA A 34 -14.43 7.71 13.53
N SER A 35 -15.74 7.82 13.35
CA SER A 35 -16.71 7.77 14.45
C SER A 35 -18.07 7.35 13.88
N ARG A 36 -18.96 6.84 14.73
CA ARG A 36 -20.35 6.54 14.38
C ARG A 36 -21.14 7.81 14.05
N GLN A 37 -20.80 8.92 14.69
CA GLN A 37 -21.50 10.20 14.54
C GLN A 37 -20.67 11.21 13.75
N LYS A 38 -21.28 11.80 12.69
CA LYS A 38 -20.64 12.88 11.92
C LYS A 38 -20.38 14.13 12.77
N ALA A 39 -21.19 14.39 13.79
CA ALA A 39 -21.02 15.51 14.71
C ALA A 39 -19.70 15.38 15.50
N VAL A 40 -19.38 14.17 15.97
CA VAL A 40 -18.12 13.87 16.66
C VAL A 40 -16.93 14.10 15.73
N ILE A 41 -16.98 13.60 14.49
CA ILE A 41 -15.93 13.85 13.48
C ILE A 41 -15.74 15.35 13.26
N ALA A 42 -16.83 16.12 13.11
CA ALA A 42 -16.76 17.56 12.88
C ALA A 42 -16.15 18.31 14.09
N SER A 43 -16.52 17.92 15.31
CA SER A 43 -15.96 18.50 16.53
C SER A 43 -14.46 18.21 16.65
N GLU A 44 -14.02 16.98 16.39
CA GLU A 44 -12.59 16.64 16.41
C GLU A 44 -11.80 17.36 15.33
N LYS A 45 -12.32 17.41 14.10
CA LYS A 45 -11.69 18.18 13.02
C LYS A 45 -11.50 19.65 13.43
N ALA A 46 -12.51 20.27 14.05
CA ALA A 46 -12.41 21.64 14.51
C ALA A 46 -11.36 21.82 15.62
N GLY A 47 -11.34 20.92 16.62
CA GLY A 47 -10.36 20.96 17.71
C GLY A 47 -8.92 20.73 17.25
N ILE A 48 -8.71 19.94 16.20
CA ILE A 48 -7.39 19.72 15.59
C ILE A 48 -7.00 20.93 14.74
N ALA A 49 -7.93 21.48 13.95
CA ALA A 49 -7.71 22.67 13.12
C ALA A 49 -7.36 23.92 13.93
N GLU A 50 -7.81 24.01 15.18
CA GLU A 50 -7.45 25.10 16.10
C GLU A 50 -5.95 25.09 16.43
N LYS A 51 -5.32 23.92 16.48
CA LYS A 51 -3.93 23.74 16.92
C LYS A 51 -2.95 23.50 15.78
N PHE A 52 -3.44 22.95 14.67
CA PHE A 52 -2.62 22.53 13.54
C PHE A 52 -3.25 22.99 12.24
N ARG A 53 -2.40 23.38 11.28
CA ARG A 53 -2.85 23.65 9.91
C ARG A 53 -3.18 22.34 9.22
N ILE A 54 -4.45 21.96 9.23
CA ILE A 54 -4.94 20.76 8.55
C ILE A 54 -5.70 21.12 7.27
N LYS A 55 -5.68 20.20 6.30
CA LYS A 55 -6.52 20.27 5.11
C LYS A 55 -7.54 19.14 5.19
N ASP A 56 -8.82 19.48 5.22
CA ASP A 56 -9.87 18.44 5.16
C ASP A 56 -9.96 17.87 3.74
N MET A 57 -9.72 16.56 3.64
CA MET A 57 -9.83 15.79 2.40
C MET A 57 -11.25 15.22 2.20
N GLY A 58 -12.15 15.48 3.14
CA GLY A 58 -13.52 14.98 3.14
C GLY A 58 -13.60 13.51 3.58
N ARG A 59 -14.44 12.74 2.88
CA ARG A 59 -14.53 11.29 3.09
C ARG A 59 -13.24 10.64 2.60
N ALA A 60 -12.60 9.82 3.44
CA ALA A 60 -11.33 9.18 3.12
C ALA A 60 -11.46 8.31 1.87
N ARG A 61 -10.77 8.67 0.78
CA ARG A 61 -10.70 7.85 -0.45
C ARG A 61 -9.37 7.15 -0.60
N PHE A 62 -8.33 7.69 0.03
CA PHE A 62 -6.99 7.16 0.02
C PHE A 62 -6.35 7.31 1.39
N ILE A 63 -5.63 6.29 1.83
CA ILE A 63 -4.76 6.32 3.01
C ILE A 63 -3.51 5.49 2.70
N LEU A 64 -2.31 6.07 2.80
CA LEU A 64 -1.05 5.35 2.54
C LEU A 64 -1.01 4.61 1.18
N SER A 65 -1.56 5.23 0.13
CA SER A 65 -1.72 4.63 -1.21
C SER A 65 -2.69 3.44 -1.30
N ILE A 66 -3.44 3.17 -0.23
CA ILE A 66 -4.60 2.28 -0.22
C ILE A 66 -5.82 3.11 -0.58
N GLU A 67 -6.43 2.78 -1.71
CA GLU A 67 -7.73 3.27 -2.13
C GLU A 67 -8.83 2.62 -1.29
N ILE A 68 -9.79 3.43 -0.84
CA ILE A 68 -10.95 3.00 -0.08
C ILE A 68 -12.19 3.28 -0.92
N ASP A 69 -12.90 2.22 -1.25
CA ASP A 69 -14.20 2.28 -1.91
C ASP A 69 -15.31 1.92 -0.92
N TYR A 70 -16.45 2.59 -1.04
CA TYR A 70 -17.58 2.36 -0.16
C TYR A 70 -18.84 2.08 -0.95
N ASP A 71 -19.32 0.85 -0.84
CA ASP A 71 -20.63 0.48 -1.32
C ASP A 71 -21.63 0.66 -0.18
N ILE A 72 -22.35 1.78 -0.22
CA ILE A 72 -23.34 2.14 0.81
C ILE A 72 -24.55 1.20 0.78
N GLU A 73 -24.99 0.79 -0.41
CA GLU A 73 -26.17 -0.05 -0.58
C GLU A 73 -25.92 -1.45 -0.01
N ARG A 74 -24.74 -2.01 -0.30
CA ARG A 74 -24.33 -3.33 0.20
C ARG A 74 -23.69 -3.26 1.59
N ARG A 75 -23.47 -2.05 2.13
CA ARG A 75 -22.79 -1.78 3.40
C ARG A 75 -21.40 -2.43 3.47
N THR A 76 -20.66 -2.34 2.37
CA THR A 76 -19.30 -2.89 2.30
C THR A 76 -18.27 -1.79 2.10
N LEU A 77 -17.06 -2.07 2.59
CA LEU A 77 -15.89 -1.23 2.40
C LEU A 77 -14.84 -2.08 1.67
N GLY A 78 -14.49 -1.66 0.46
CA GLY A 78 -13.43 -2.25 -0.33
C GLY A 78 -12.12 -1.50 -0.12
N ILE A 79 -11.01 -2.23 -0.08
CA ILE A 79 -9.67 -1.64 -0.10
C ILE A 79 -8.89 -2.16 -1.32
N SER A 80 -8.17 -1.26 -1.98
CA SER A 80 -7.45 -1.52 -3.23
C SER A 80 -6.08 -0.84 -3.17
N GLN A 81 -5.04 -1.48 -3.71
CA GLN A 81 -3.76 -0.80 -4.02
C GLN A 81 -3.54 -0.68 -5.53
N LYS A 82 -4.61 -0.78 -6.32
CA LYS A 82 -4.53 -0.79 -7.80
C LYS A 82 -3.78 0.44 -8.32
N ALA A 83 -4.18 1.63 -7.88
CA ALA A 83 -3.55 2.88 -8.29
C ALA A 83 -2.04 2.93 -7.93
N TYR A 84 -1.67 2.38 -6.77
CA TYR A 84 -0.27 2.30 -6.36
C TYR A 84 0.51 1.35 -7.28
N THR A 85 -0.01 0.14 -7.52
CA THR A 85 0.60 -0.84 -8.44
C THR A 85 0.77 -0.26 -9.85
N GLU A 86 -0.27 0.39 -10.39
CA GLU A 86 -0.21 1.05 -11.70
C GLU A 86 0.86 2.16 -11.71
N SER A 87 0.98 2.94 -10.63
CA SER A 87 2.01 3.98 -10.52
C SER A 87 3.42 3.40 -10.54
N ILE A 88 3.64 2.25 -9.91
CA ILE A 88 4.92 1.54 -9.94
C ILE A 88 5.21 1.05 -11.35
N ILE A 89 4.25 0.36 -11.98
CA ILE A 89 4.40 -0.17 -13.34
C ILE A 89 4.78 0.96 -14.30
N LYS A 90 4.09 2.10 -14.22
CA LYS A 90 4.34 3.28 -15.05
C LYS A 90 5.69 3.95 -14.75
N LYS A 91 6.02 4.18 -13.48
CA LYS A 91 7.32 4.76 -13.04
C LYS A 91 8.49 4.01 -13.66
N PHE A 92 8.26 2.73 -13.91
CA PHE A 92 9.25 1.80 -14.37
C PHE A 92 9.11 1.41 -15.85
N GLY A 93 8.20 2.02 -16.60
CA GLY A 93 8.02 1.75 -18.03
C GLY A 93 7.62 0.31 -18.34
N GLN A 94 6.98 -0.37 -17.38
CA GLN A 94 6.64 -1.78 -17.49
C GLN A 94 5.20 -2.03 -17.99
N GLU A 95 4.51 -0.99 -18.44
CA GLU A 95 3.10 -1.04 -18.88
C GLU A 95 2.82 -2.10 -19.96
N ASN A 96 3.80 -2.36 -20.84
CA ASN A 96 3.71 -3.34 -21.93
C ASN A 96 4.57 -4.60 -21.70
N THR A 97 5.00 -4.86 -20.46
CA THR A 97 5.86 -6.02 -20.17
C THR A 97 5.05 -7.31 -20.32
N LYS A 98 5.67 -8.35 -20.91
CA LYS A 98 5.06 -9.67 -20.99
C LYS A 98 4.73 -10.17 -19.57
N PRO A 99 3.49 -10.63 -19.30
CA PRO A 99 3.15 -11.23 -18.03
C PRO A 99 4.06 -12.43 -17.79
N CYS A 100 4.70 -12.45 -16.64
CA CYS A 100 5.53 -13.54 -16.18
C CYS A 100 4.95 -14.03 -14.86
N LEU A 101 4.95 -15.34 -14.62
CA LEU A 101 4.70 -15.89 -13.29
C LEU A 101 5.93 -15.57 -12.43
N THR A 102 6.02 -14.33 -11.97
CA THR A 102 7.08 -13.88 -11.07
C THR A 102 6.76 -14.37 -9.66
N LEU A 103 7.22 -15.58 -9.37
CA LEU A 103 7.61 -15.97 -8.03
C LEU A 103 9.01 -16.57 -8.16
N LEU A 104 10.04 -15.78 -7.86
CA LEU A 104 11.26 -16.39 -7.32
C LEU A 104 10.82 -17.02 -6.00
N GLU A 105 11.08 -18.31 -5.80
CA GLU A 105 10.73 -18.95 -4.53
C GLU A 105 11.40 -18.19 -3.37
N PRO A 106 10.66 -17.89 -2.28
CA PRO A 106 11.25 -17.28 -1.10
C PRO A 106 12.41 -18.15 -0.59
N GLY A 107 13.62 -17.59 -0.52
CA GLY A 107 14.80 -18.31 -0.04
C GLY A 107 15.75 -18.85 -1.11
N VAL A 108 15.53 -18.55 -2.40
CA VAL A 108 16.52 -18.83 -3.44
C VAL A 108 17.83 -18.08 -3.12
N GLN A 109 18.87 -18.83 -2.79
CA GLN A 109 20.24 -18.32 -2.70
C GLN A 109 20.88 -18.45 -4.06
N LEU A 110 21.09 -17.31 -4.74
CA LEU A 110 21.88 -17.28 -5.96
C LEU A 110 23.35 -17.52 -5.61
N THR A 111 23.93 -18.52 -6.25
CA THR A 111 25.34 -18.89 -6.13
C THR A 111 26.09 -18.56 -7.42
N LYS A 112 27.42 -18.61 -7.39
CA LYS A 112 28.24 -18.42 -8.60
C LYS A 112 27.98 -19.47 -9.68
N ALA A 113 27.35 -20.59 -9.34
CA ALA A 113 26.95 -21.60 -10.31
C ALA A 113 25.74 -21.15 -11.16
N ASP A 114 24.95 -20.20 -10.66
CA ASP A 114 23.79 -19.62 -11.37
C ASP A 114 24.19 -18.50 -12.34
N GLU A 115 25.49 -18.14 -12.37
CA GLU A 115 26.04 -17.24 -13.38
C GLU A 115 26.06 -17.92 -14.76
N PRO A 116 25.92 -17.16 -15.86
CA PRO A 116 26.04 -17.69 -17.22
C PRO A 116 27.42 -18.33 -17.42
N GLN A 117 27.44 -19.66 -17.52
CA GLN A 117 28.69 -20.42 -17.66
C GLN A 117 29.22 -20.42 -19.10
N THR A 118 28.32 -20.37 -20.10
CA THR A 118 28.70 -20.41 -21.51
C THR A 118 28.81 -19.01 -22.13
N GLU A 119 29.66 -18.86 -23.14
CA GLU A 119 29.79 -17.60 -23.90
C GLU A 119 28.48 -17.23 -24.61
N GLU A 120 27.68 -18.23 -25.00
CA GLU A 120 26.36 -18.01 -25.58
C GLU A 120 25.37 -17.43 -24.54
N ASP A 121 25.38 -17.93 -23.31
CA ASP A 121 24.54 -17.41 -22.22
C ASP A 121 24.98 -16.01 -21.80
N LYS A 122 26.30 -15.74 -21.75
CA LYS A 122 26.84 -14.41 -21.49
C LYS A 122 26.42 -13.41 -22.58
N ALA A 123 26.47 -13.81 -23.85
CA ALA A 123 26.01 -12.98 -24.96
C ALA A 123 24.51 -12.70 -24.90
N LYS A 124 23.69 -13.71 -24.54
CA LYS A 124 22.24 -13.56 -24.33
C LYS A 124 21.90 -12.66 -23.15
N MET A 125 22.69 -12.68 -22.07
CA MET A 125 22.46 -11.81 -20.90
C MET A 125 22.93 -10.37 -21.14
N LYS A 126 23.95 -10.16 -21.98
CA LYS A 126 24.49 -8.82 -22.28
C LYS A 126 23.47 -7.90 -22.96
N SER A 127 22.51 -8.46 -23.68
CA SER A 127 21.43 -7.72 -24.35
C SER A 127 20.17 -7.56 -23.49
N LYS A 128 20.11 -8.22 -22.31
CA LYS A 128 18.96 -8.14 -21.39
C LYS A 128 19.22 -7.07 -20.33
N PRO A 129 18.37 -6.04 -20.21
CA PRO A 129 18.40 -5.15 -19.07
C PRO A 129 18.31 -5.97 -17.78
N TYR A 130 19.12 -5.65 -16.76
CA TYR A 130 19.09 -6.31 -15.44
C TYR A 130 17.65 -6.45 -14.90
N ARG A 131 16.83 -5.45 -15.22
CA ARG A 131 15.42 -5.32 -14.90
C ARG A 131 14.48 -6.36 -15.52
N CYS A 132 14.90 -7.04 -16.57
CA CYS A 132 14.15 -8.10 -17.25
C CYS A 132 14.56 -9.50 -16.79
N GLN A 133 15.55 -9.62 -15.90
CA GLN A 133 16.10 -10.91 -15.45
C GLN A 133 15.24 -11.62 -14.40
N ALA A 134 14.15 -11.01 -13.92
CA ALA A 134 13.17 -11.64 -13.03
C ALA A 134 12.24 -12.65 -13.75
N GLN A 135 12.61 -13.14 -14.93
CA GLN A 135 11.88 -14.20 -15.63
C GLN A 135 12.48 -15.55 -15.22
N PRO A 136 11.68 -16.53 -14.75
CA PRO A 136 12.18 -17.88 -14.57
C PRO A 136 12.77 -18.37 -15.89
N PHE A 137 13.98 -18.91 -15.85
CA PHE A 137 14.49 -19.69 -16.97
C PHE A 137 13.47 -20.79 -17.26
N SER A 138 12.86 -20.75 -18.44
CA SER A 138 12.04 -21.85 -18.95
C SER A 138 12.96 -23.03 -19.22
N GLY A 139 13.23 -23.83 -18.20
CA GLY A 139 13.76 -25.18 -18.38
C GLY A 139 12.67 -26.00 -19.06
N GLU A 140 12.98 -26.53 -20.24
CA GLU A 140 12.15 -27.54 -20.88
C GLU A 140 11.98 -28.74 -19.92
N PRO A 141 10.77 -29.29 -19.75
CA PRO A 141 10.59 -30.51 -18.98
C PRO A 141 11.24 -31.68 -19.72
N ARG A 142 12.09 -32.43 -19.01
CA ARG A 142 12.50 -33.78 -19.40
C ARG A 142 11.33 -34.74 -19.36
#